data_AF-A0A971GE02-F1
#
_entry.id   AF-A0A971GE02-F1
#
_cell.length_a   1.000
_cell.length_b   1.000
_cell.length_c   1.000
_cell.angle_alpha   90.00
_cell.angle_beta   90.00
_cell.angle_gamma   90.00
#
_symmetry.space_group_name_H-M   'P 1'
#
loop_
_entity.id
_entity.type
_entity.pdbx_description
1 polymer ?
#
loop_
_entity_poly.entity_id
_entity_poly.type
_entity_poly.pdbx_seq_one_letter_code
_entity_poly.pdbx_strand_id
1 'polypeptide(L)' 'MESAFYPVITVENEEELEVLTTYCDERRIEFDFLDNNQDQFPARVLVYISDEDLKLFLDSIG' A
#
# COMPACT_ATOMS: atom_id res chain seq x y z
N MET A 1 8.56 -4.46 -21.13
CA MET A 1 7.91 -3.21 -20.69
C MET A 1 7.56 -3.44 -19.24
N GLU A 2 8.29 -2.84 -18.30
CA GLU A 2 7.94 -2.86 -16.88
C GLU A 2 6.68 -2.00 -16.72
N SER A 3 5.53 -2.64 -16.59
CA SER A 3 4.28 -1.95 -16.30
C SER A 3 4.30 -1.61 -14.82
N ALA A 4 4.65 -0.36 -14.49
CA ALA A 4 4.45 0.15 -13.14
C ALA A 4 2.97 -0.03 -12.78
N PHE A 5 2.70 -0.76 -11.69
CA PHE A 5 1.35 -1.05 -11.22
C PHE A 5 1.03 -0.07 -10.08
N TYR A 6 -0.18 0.47 -10.09
CA TYR A 6 -0.63 1.43 -9.09
C TYR A 6 -1.90 0.93 -8.39
N PRO A 7 -1.81 -0.14 -7.58
CA PRO A 7 -2.94 -0.64 -6.83
C PRO A 7 -3.37 0.40 -5.79
N VAL A 8 -4.69 0.51 -5.61
CA VAL A 8 -5.29 1.26 -4.52
C VAL A 8 -5.63 0.28 -3.41
N ILE A 9 -4.95 0.41 -2.29
CA ILE A 9 -5.17 -0.39 -1.09
C ILE A 9 -6.07 0.42 -0.16
N THR A 10 -7.13 -0.23 0.34
CA THR A 10 -8.00 0.36 1.35
C THR A 10 -7.53 -0.13 2.70
N VAL A 11 -7.22 0.80 3.59
CA VAL A 11 -6.71 0.54 4.94
C VAL A 11 -7.85 0.84 5.91
N GLU A 12 -8.34 -0.16 6.65
CA GLU A 12 -9.53 0.00 7.49
C GLU A 12 -9.23 0.48 8.91
N ASN A 13 -7.95 0.47 9.33
CA ASN A 13 -7.54 0.86 10.68
C ASN A 13 -6.04 1.23 10.73
N GLU A 14 -5.60 1.78 11.87
CA GLU A 14 -4.20 2.19 12.10
C GLU A 14 -3.21 1.01 12.03
N GLU A 15 -3.61 -0.19 12.43
CA GLU A 15 -2.75 -1.39 12.41
C GLU A 15 -2.42 -1.80 10.96
N GLU A 16 -3.43 -1.85 10.09
CA GLU A 16 -3.22 -2.10 8.67
C GLU A 16 -2.37 -1.00 8.01
N LEU A 17 -2.50 0.24 8.46
CA LEU A 17 -1.68 1.34 7.95
C LEU A 17 -0.21 1.16 8.32
N GLU A 18 0.05 0.77 9.57
CA GLU A 18 1.41 0.52 10.07
C GLU A 18 2.06 -0.64 9.32
N VAL A 19 1.31 -1.72 9.08
CA VAL A 19 1.79 -2.87 8.28
C VAL A 19 2.12 -2.45 6.85
N LEU A 20 1.21 -1.72 6.19
CA LEU A 20 1.43 -1.25 4.82
C LEU A 20 2.64 -0.32 4.74
N THR A 21 2.75 0.64 5.66
CA THR A 21 3.83 1.61 5.70
C THR A 21 5.18 0.94 5.96
N THR A 22 5.22 0.00 6.90
CA THR A 22 6.44 -0.79 7.20
C THR A 22 6.87 -1.61 5.99
N TYR A 23 5.95 -2.31 5.35
CA TYR A 23 6.24 -3.10 4.14
C TYR A 23 6.78 -2.21 3.01
N CYS A 24 6.17 -1.03 2.82
CA CYS A 24 6.61 -0.08 1.81
C CYS A 24 8.00 0.49 2.12
N ASP A 25 8.28 0.82 3.38
CA ASP A 25 9.59 1.33 3.81
C ASP A 25 10.69 0.28 3.61
N GLU A 26 10.47 -0.96 4.05
CA GLU A 26 11.45 -2.06 3.92
C GLU A 26 11.83 -2.35 2.47
N ARG A 27 10.87 -2.23 1.55
CA ARG A 27 11.07 -2.46 0.11
C ARG A 27 11.35 -1.18 -0.69
N ARG A 28 11.41 -0.01 -0.06
CA ARG A 28 11.53 1.31 -0.70
C ARG A 28 10.48 1.53 -1.80
N ILE A 29 9.26 1.11 -1.51
CA ILE A 29 8.09 1.32 -2.36
C ILE A 29 7.48 2.68 -1.99
N GLU A 30 7.29 3.54 -2.99
CA GLU A 30 6.58 4.80 -2.78
C GLU A 30 5.08 4.54 -2.63
N PHE A 31 4.40 5.37 -1.84
CA PHE A 31 2.94 5.34 -1.72
C PHE A 31 2.40 6.74 -1.48
N ASP A 32 1.14 6.96 -1.82
CA ASP A 32 0.46 8.25 -1.72
C ASP A 32 -0.97 8.06 -1.22
N PHE A 33 -1.43 8.93 -0.32
CA PHE A 33 -2.80 8.86 0.19
C PHE A 33 -3.75 9.58 -0.77
N LEU A 34 -4.75 8.85 -1.29
CA LEU A 34 -5.76 9.43 -2.17
C LEU A 34 -6.80 10.27 -1.40
N ASP A 35 -6.97 10.00 -0.11
CA ASP A 35 -7.88 10.75 0.75
C ASP A 35 -7.14 11.87 1.48
N ASN A 36 -7.76 13.05 1.52
CA ASN A 36 -7.21 14.23 2.20
C ASN A 36 -7.20 14.12 3.73
N ASN A 37 -7.84 13.09 4.30
CA ASN A 37 -7.89 12.85 5.74
C ASN A 37 -7.17 11.54 6.07
N GLN A 38 -5.90 11.64 6.44
CA GLN A 38 -5.07 10.51 6.86
C GLN A 38 -5.51 9.91 8.21
N ASP A 39 -6.25 10.66 9.03
CA ASP A 39 -6.81 10.25 10.33
C ASP A 39 -8.23 9.64 10.23
N GLN A 40 -8.80 9.48 9.03
CA GLN A 40 -10.10 8.85 8.86
C GLN A 40 -9.96 7.51 8.13
N PHE A 41 -10.34 6.45 8.84
CA PHE A 41 -10.48 5.13 8.26
C PHE A 41 -11.90 4.89 7.76
N PRO A 42 -12.08 4.21 6.62
CA PRO A 42 -11.03 3.61 5.79
C PRO A 42 -10.29 4.63 4.92
N ALA A 43 -8.96 4.55 4.89
CA ALA A 43 -8.09 5.39 4.09
C ALA A 43 -7.69 4.68 2.80
N ARG A 44 -7.69 5.38 1.66
CA ARG A 44 -7.22 4.81 0.38
C ARG A 44 -5.80 5.25 0.08
N VAL A 45 -4.93 4.27 -0.12
CA VAL A 45 -3.51 4.46 -0.38
C VAL A 45 -3.18 3.92 -1.76
N LEU A 46 -2.63 4.77 -2.61
CA LEU A 46 -2.05 4.41 -3.90
C LEU A 46 -0.61 3.95 -3.68
N VAL A 47 -0.29 2.72 -4.03
CA VAL A 47 1.06 2.17 -3.84
C VAL A 47 1.76 2.07 -5.19
N TYR A 48 3.03 2.47 -5.26
CA TYR A 48 3.85 2.47 -6.48
C TYR A 48 4.69 1.19 -6.52
N ILE A 49 4.04 0.06 -6.80
CA ILE A 49 4.61 -1.29 -6.64
C ILE A 49 4.61 -2.05 -7.96
N SER A 50 5.62 -2.90 -8.17
CA SER A 50 5.65 -3.82 -9.31
C SER A 50 4.63 -4.96 -9.13
N ASP A 51 4.16 -5.56 -10.23
CA ASP A 51 3.23 -6.71 -10.18
C ASP A 51 3.79 -7.89 -9.35
N GLU A 52 5.09 -8.11 -9.40
CA GLU A 52 5.78 -9.15 -8.62
C GLU A 52 5.76 -8.85 -7.12
N ASP A 53 6.11 -7.62 -6.72
CA ASP A 53 6.10 -7.20 -5.31
C ASP A 53 4.68 -7.11 -4.73
N LEU A 54 3.68 -6.78 -5.54
CA LEU A 54 2.28 -6.77 -5.13
C LEU A 54 1.79 -8.17 -4.78
N LYS A 55 2.15 -9.17 -5.58
CA LYS A 55 1.81 -10.57 -5.27
C LYS A 55 2.44 -11.03 -3.96
N LEU A 56 3.70 -10.65 -3.72
CA LEU A 56 4.38 -10.95 -2.46
C LEU A 56 3.73 -10.25 -1.26
N PHE A 57 3.24 -9.01 -1.45
CA PHE A 57 2.49 -8.30 -0.42
C PHE A 57 1.22 -9.05 -0.08
N LEU A 58 0.36 -9.30 -1.08
CA LEU A 58 -0.92 -9.99 -0.91
C LEU A 58 -0.78 -11.39 -0.30
N ASP A 59 0.31 -12.11 -0.59
CA ASP A 59 0.63 -13.40 0.01
C ASP A 59 1.06 -13.29 1.49
N SER A 60 1.62 -12.16 1.91
CA SER A 60 2.03 -11.93 3.31
C SER A 60 0.88 -11.52 4.24
N ILE A 61 -0.23 -11.01 3.68
CA ILE A 61 -1.45 -10.65 4.43
C ILE A 61 -2.58 -11.69 4.30
N GLY A 62 -2.37 -12.78 3.56
CA GLY A 62 -3.31 -13.91 3.40
C GLY A 62 -3.00 -15.08 4.33
#